data_AF-A0A3Q0DNI2-F1
#
_entry.id   AF-A0A3Q0DNI2-F1
#
_cell.length_a   1.000
_cell.length_b   1.000
_cell.length_c   1.000
_cell.angle_alpha   90.00
_cell.angle_beta   90.00
_cell.angle_gamma   90.00
#
_symmetry.space_group_name_H-M   'P 1'
#
loop_
_entity.id
_entity.type
_entity.pdbx_description
1 polymer ?
#
loop_
_entity_poly.entity_id
_entity_poly.type
_entity_poly.pdbx_seq_one_letter_code
_entity_poly.pdbx_strand_id
1 'polypeptide(L)'
;MKKAVLLINALDIGRFPRFLTRILQKLHLKAESSFSEEEEEKLQTAFSLEKQDLHLVLETISFILEQAVYHNVKPAALQQQLENVHLRQDKAEAFVNAWSSMGQETVEKFRQRTLAPNKV
;
A
#
# COMPACT_ATOMS: atom_id res chain seq x y z
N MET A 1 -5.83 2.62 -13.79
CA MET A 1 -5.71 3.63 -12.71
C MET A 1 -7.03 4.26 -12.28
N LYS A 2 -7.86 4.86 -13.17
CA LYS A 2 -9.11 5.54 -12.75
C LYS A 2 -10.03 4.68 -11.87
N LYS A 3 -10.25 3.40 -12.22
CA LYS A 3 -11.05 2.47 -11.40
C LYS A 3 -10.46 2.25 -10.00
N ALA A 4 -9.16 2.01 -9.90
CA ALA A 4 -8.50 1.80 -8.60
C ALA A 4 -8.59 3.02 -7.69
N VAL A 5 -8.42 4.23 -8.22
CA VAL A 5 -8.59 5.48 -7.46
C VAL A 5 -10.03 5.60 -6.92
N LEU A 6 -11.04 5.30 -7.75
CA LEU A 6 -12.44 5.29 -7.31
C LEU A 6 -12.68 4.28 -6.18
N LEU A 7 -12.16 3.06 -6.33
CA LEU A 7 -12.29 2.02 -5.30
C LEU A 7 -11.61 2.43 -4.00
N ILE A 8 -10.38 2.93 -4.04
CA ILE A 8 -9.64 3.37 -2.85
C ILE A 8 -10.36 4.53 -2.15
N ASN A 9 -10.89 5.49 -2.91
CA ASN A 9 -11.65 6.61 -2.39
C ASN A 9 -12.98 6.18 -1.72
N ALA A 10 -13.55 5.05 -2.13
CA ALA A 10 -14.77 4.49 -1.56
C ALA A 10 -14.55 3.65 -0.29
N LEU A 11 -13.30 3.24 0.00
CA LEU A 11 -13.01 2.44 1.19
C LEU A 11 -13.37 3.18 2.47
N ASP A 12 -13.80 2.45 3.49
CA ASP A 12 -14.03 3.02 4.81
C ASP A 12 -12.72 3.56 5.41
N ILE A 13 -12.73 4.83 5.83
CA ILE A 13 -11.54 5.48 6.41
C ILE A 13 -11.21 4.94 7.80
N GLY A 14 -12.17 4.39 8.55
CA GLY A 14 -11.92 3.78 9.86
C GLY A 14 -11.04 2.51 9.78
N ARG A 15 -11.09 1.81 8.64
CA ARG A 15 -10.32 0.56 8.40
C ARG A 15 -9.08 0.78 7.54
N PHE A 16 -9.07 1.82 6.71
CA PHE A 16 -8.05 2.06 5.70
C PHE A 16 -6.60 2.21 6.24
N PRO A 17 -6.33 2.96 7.34
CA PRO A 17 -4.98 3.09 7.86
C PRO A 17 -4.35 1.75 8.27
N ARG A 18 -5.13 0.88 8.94
CA ARG A 18 -4.66 -0.45 9.36
C ARG A 18 -4.37 -1.35 8.16
N PHE A 19 -5.19 -1.23 7.12
CA PHE A 19 -4.98 -1.94 5.86
C PHE A 19 -3.67 -1.50 5.17
N LEU A 20 -3.41 -0.19 5.08
CA LEU A 20 -2.15 0.35 4.55
C LEU A 20 -0.94 -0.14 5.34
N THR A 21 -0.97 -0.04 6.68
CA THR A 21 0.12 -0.49 7.54
C THR A 21 0.44 -1.96 7.31
N ARG A 22 -0.57 -2.82 7.18
CA ARG A 22 -0.40 -4.26 6.94
C ARG A 22 0.28 -4.54 5.60
N ILE A 23 -0.12 -3.86 4.54
CA ILE A 23 0.52 -3.97 3.21
C ILE A 23 1.98 -3.50 3.31
N LEU A 24 2.23 -2.35 3.92
CA LEU A 24 3.57 -1.78 4.05
C LEU A 24 4.52 -2.70 4.85
N GLN A 25 4.02 -3.35 5.91
CA GLN A 25 4.77 -4.33 6.69
C GLN A 25 5.18 -5.55 5.87
N LYS A 26 4.30 -6.01 4.97
CA LYS A 26 4.52 -7.19 4.14
C LYS A 26 5.17 -6.88 2.78
N LEU A 27 5.27 -5.62 2.40
CA LEU A 27 5.76 -5.15 1.10
C LEU A 27 7.12 -5.73 0.70
N HIS A 28 8.03 -5.90 1.67
CA HIS A 28 9.36 -6.43 1.42
C HIS A 28 9.39 -7.94 1.11
N LEU A 29 8.29 -8.67 1.33
CA LEU A 29 8.18 -10.13 1.18
C LEU A 29 7.63 -10.52 -0.19
N LYS A 30 8.39 -10.30 -1.28
CA LYS A 30 7.97 -10.59 -2.68
C LYS A 30 7.40 -12.00 -2.97
N ALA A 31 7.67 -13.00 -2.14
CA ALA A 31 7.20 -14.38 -2.32
C ALA A 31 5.96 -14.72 -1.48
N GLU A 32 5.47 -13.80 -0.65
CA GLU A 32 4.30 -14.00 0.20
C GLU A 32 3.20 -13.03 -0.20
N SER A 33 1.97 -13.51 -0.30
CA SER A 33 0.81 -12.62 -0.33
C SER A 33 0.74 -11.82 0.98
N SER A 34 0.36 -10.54 0.91
CA SER A 34 0.21 -9.71 2.11
C SER A 34 -0.89 -10.23 3.05
N PHE A 35 -1.81 -11.02 2.50
CA PHE A 35 -2.97 -11.59 3.16
C PHE A 35 -3.14 -13.06 2.73
N SER A 36 -3.59 -13.92 3.64
CA SER A 36 -4.07 -15.27 3.30
C SER A 36 -5.41 -15.22 2.57
N GLU A 37 -5.82 -16.33 1.94
CA GLU A 37 -7.12 -16.43 1.29
C GLU A 37 -8.28 -16.09 2.24
N GLU A 38 -8.24 -16.59 3.49
CA GLU A 38 -9.22 -16.28 4.53
C GLU A 38 -9.20 -14.79 4.93
N GLU A 39 -8.02 -14.16 4.99
CA GLU A 39 -7.91 -12.72 5.23
C GLU A 39 -8.51 -11.92 4.05
N GLU A 40 -8.28 -12.35 2.81
CA GLU A 40 -8.86 -11.71 1.62
C GLU A 40 -10.39 -11.81 1.57
N GLU A 41 -10.99 -12.93 1.97
CA GLU A 41 -12.46 -13.04 2.11
C GLU A 41 -13.03 -12.08 3.17
N LYS A 42 -12.34 -11.95 4.30
CA LYS A 42 -12.69 -10.97 5.35
C LYS A 42 -12.57 -9.54 4.84
N LEU A 43 -11.54 -9.23 4.04
CA LEU A 43 -11.35 -7.92 3.44
C LEU A 43 -12.42 -7.60 2.40
N GLN A 44 -12.80 -8.55 1.55
CA GLN A 44 -13.91 -8.41 0.60
C GLN A 44 -15.19 -8.00 1.34
N THR A 45 -15.52 -8.70 2.43
CA THR A 45 -16.69 -8.37 3.26
C THR A 45 -16.52 -7.00 3.94
N ALA A 46 -15.36 -6.73 4.53
CA ALA A 46 -15.10 -5.51 5.28
C ALA A 46 -15.11 -4.24 4.41
N PHE A 47 -14.73 -4.35 3.14
CA PHE A 47 -14.72 -3.24 2.20
C PHE A 47 -15.88 -3.29 1.19
N SER A 48 -16.74 -4.31 1.26
CA SER A 48 -17.82 -4.54 0.29
C SER A 48 -17.29 -4.56 -1.15
N LEU A 49 -16.18 -5.27 -1.37
CA LEU A 49 -15.53 -5.40 -2.66
C LEU A 49 -15.66 -6.81 -3.19
N GLU A 50 -15.81 -6.93 -4.51
CA GLU A 50 -15.62 -8.20 -5.20
C GLU A 50 -14.14 -8.59 -5.22
N LYS A 51 -13.85 -9.89 -5.36
CA LYS A 51 -12.48 -10.42 -5.41
C LYS A 51 -11.57 -9.67 -6.39
N GLN A 52 -12.04 -9.40 -7.61
CA GLN A 52 -11.25 -8.69 -8.62
C GLN A 52 -10.94 -7.24 -8.22
N ASP A 53 -11.89 -6.57 -7.58
CA ASP A 53 -11.73 -5.20 -7.13
C ASP A 53 -10.81 -5.11 -5.91
N LEU A 54 -10.89 -6.09 -4.99
CA LEU A 54 -9.94 -6.21 -3.90
C LEU A 54 -8.51 -6.42 -4.43
N HIS A 55 -8.31 -7.34 -5.38
CA HIS A 55 -6.98 -7.54 -5.99
C HIS A 55 -6.46 -6.26 -6.65
N LEU A 56 -7.30 -5.57 -7.44
CA LEU A 56 -6.91 -4.31 -8.06
C LEU A 56 -6.49 -3.24 -7.04
N VAL A 57 -7.22 -3.14 -5.92
CA VAL A 57 -6.88 -2.23 -4.81
C VAL A 57 -5.54 -2.63 -4.17
N LEU A 58 -5.35 -3.91 -3.86
CA LEU A 58 -4.12 -4.43 -3.26
C LEU A 58 -2.90 -4.18 -4.15
N GLU A 59 -2.99 -4.49 -5.44
CA GLU A 59 -1.93 -4.26 -6.41
C GLU A 59 -1.62 -2.77 -6.53
N THR A 60 -2.64 -1.92 -6.60
CA THR A 60 -2.45 -0.47 -6.74
C THR A 60 -1.79 0.14 -5.51
N ILE A 61 -2.23 -0.22 -4.31
CA ILE A 61 -1.63 0.26 -3.05
C ILE A 61 -0.19 -0.23 -2.93
N SER A 62 0.05 -1.53 -3.20
CA SER A 62 1.40 -2.11 -3.13
C SER A 62 2.33 -1.40 -4.11
N PHE A 63 1.89 -1.19 -5.36
CA PHE A 63 2.66 -0.46 -6.36
C PHE A 63 3.00 0.96 -5.91
N ILE A 64 2.03 1.73 -5.38
CA ILE A 64 2.28 3.08 -4.86
C ILE A 64 3.36 3.06 -3.77
N LEU A 65 3.27 2.12 -2.82
CA LEU A 65 4.24 2.01 -1.73
C LEU A 65 5.61 1.53 -2.21
N GLU A 66 5.66 0.63 -3.20
CA GLU A 66 6.91 0.21 -3.85
C GLU A 66 7.59 1.38 -4.56
N GLN A 67 6.84 2.23 -5.27
CA GLN A 67 7.39 3.43 -5.87
C GLN A 67 7.90 4.41 -4.80
N ALA A 68 7.18 4.55 -3.68
CA ALA A 68 7.61 5.37 -2.56
C ALA A 68 8.94 4.88 -1.96
N VAL A 69 9.10 3.55 -1.83
CA VAL A 69 10.34 2.90 -1.40
C VAL A 69 11.46 3.09 -2.40
N TYR A 70 11.22 2.77 -3.67
CA TYR A 70 12.22 2.79 -4.73
C TYR A 70 12.82 4.19 -4.92
N HIS A 71 11.98 5.22 -4.89
CA HIS A 71 12.40 6.61 -5.02
C HIS A 71 12.73 7.29 -3.70
N ASN A 72 12.61 6.59 -2.56
CA ASN A 72 12.77 7.14 -1.22
C ASN A 72 12.01 8.47 -1.05
N VAL A 73 10.72 8.45 -1.42
CA VAL A 73 9.89 9.66 -1.57
C VAL A 73 9.67 10.34 -0.21
N LYS A 74 9.75 11.66 -0.17
CA LYS A 74 9.43 12.44 1.04
C LYS A 74 7.92 12.46 1.29
N PRO A 75 7.44 12.42 2.55
CA PRO A 75 6.01 12.40 2.87
C PRO A 75 5.17 13.49 2.16
N ALA A 76 5.64 14.75 2.15
CA ALA A 76 4.94 15.84 1.47
C ALA A 76 4.84 15.65 -0.06
N ALA A 77 5.88 15.10 -0.68
CA ALA A 77 5.86 14.80 -2.11
C ALA A 77 4.91 13.63 -2.43
N LEU A 78 4.85 12.61 -1.57
CA LEU A 78 3.90 11.51 -1.68
C LEU A 78 2.46 12.04 -1.60
N GLN A 79 2.16 12.93 -0.66
CA GLN A 79 0.84 13.54 -0.53
C GLN A 79 0.41 14.24 -1.83
N GLN A 80 1.26 15.13 -2.33
CA GLN A 80 0.99 15.90 -3.56
C GLN A 80 0.77 14.97 -4.76
N GLN A 81 1.56 13.90 -4.90
CA GLN A 81 1.41 12.93 -5.98
C GLN A 81 0.06 12.19 -5.90
N LEU A 82 -0.38 11.79 -4.70
CA LEU A 82 -1.67 11.11 -4.50
C LEU A 82 -2.86 12.03 -4.79
N GLU A 83 -2.78 13.29 -4.34
CA GLU A 83 -3.82 14.29 -4.61
C GLU A 83 -3.90 14.65 -6.10
N ASN A 84 -2.75 14.73 -6.80
CA ASN A 84 -2.70 14.95 -8.25
C ASN A 84 -3.37 13.83 -9.06
N VAL A 85 -3.36 12.59 -8.55
CA VAL A 85 -4.11 11.47 -9.15
C VAL A 85 -5.55 11.36 -8.64
N HIS A 86 -6.05 12.40 -7.98
CA HIS A 86 -7.42 12.54 -7.48
C HIS A 86 -7.77 11.55 -6.36
N LEU A 87 -6.77 11.09 -5.60
CA LEU A 87 -7.04 10.44 -4.34
C LEU A 87 -7.59 11.49 -3.36
N ARG A 88 -8.64 11.15 -2.61
CA ARG A 88 -9.20 12.05 -1.60
C ARG A 88 -8.14 12.39 -0.55
N GLN A 89 -8.23 13.61 -0.01
CA GLN A 89 -7.29 14.12 0.99
C GLN A 89 -7.16 13.17 2.20
N ASP A 90 -8.26 12.67 2.74
CA ASP A 90 -8.24 11.74 3.88
C ASP A 90 -7.50 10.42 3.58
N LYS A 91 -7.59 9.93 2.33
CA LYS A 91 -6.82 8.77 1.87
C LYS A 91 -5.35 9.11 1.69
N ALA A 92 -5.04 10.24 1.07
CA ALA A 92 -3.67 10.70 0.89
C ALA A 92 -2.96 10.90 2.24
N GLU A 93 -3.63 11.53 3.21
CA GLU A 93 -3.14 11.67 4.58
C GLU A 93 -2.89 10.32 5.25
N ALA A 94 -3.78 9.33 5.07
CA ALA A 94 -3.56 7.99 5.61
C ALA A 94 -2.30 7.31 5.04
N PHE A 95 -2.04 7.46 3.73
CA PHE A 95 -0.79 7.01 3.10
C PHE A 95 0.42 7.72 3.71
N VAL A 96 0.37 9.04 3.81
CA VAL A 96 1.46 9.88 4.34
C VAL A 96 1.77 9.53 5.79
N ASN A 97 0.76 9.29 6.62
CA ASN A 97 0.92 8.88 8.00
C ASN A 97 1.60 7.51 8.12
N ALA A 98 1.13 6.52 7.36
CA ALA A 98 1.74 5.19 7.32
C ALA A 98 3.21 5.27 6.82
N TRP A 99 3.46 6.04 5.77
CA TRP A 99 4.77 6.23 5.19
C TRP A 99 5.74 6.98 6.12
N SER A 100 5.27 8.01 6.80
CA SER A 100 6.09 8.77 7.76
C SER A 100 6.49 7.91 8.96
N SER A 101 5.61 6.99 9.37
CA SER A 101 5.88 6.12 10.52
C SER A 101 6.82 4.95 10.20
N MET A 102 6.75 4.38 8.99
CA MET A 102 7.41 3.10 8.69
C MET A 102 8.28 3.12 7.43
N GLY A 103 8.20 4.18 6.62
CA GLY A 103 8.81 4.23 5.29
C GLY A 103 10.32 4.09 5.31
N GLN A 104 11.01 4.73 6.27
CA GLN A 104 12.46 4.63 6.39
C GLN A 104 12.90 3.18 6.70
N GLU A 105 12.25 2.51 7.66
CA GLU A 105 12.54 1.12 7.99
C GLU A 105 12.29 0.19 6.79
N THR A 106 11.18 0.41 6.07
CA THR A 106 10.85 -0.35 4.86
C THR A 106 11.90 -0.17 3.77
N VAL A 107 12.39 1.05 3.55
CA VAL A 107 13.47 1.34 2.59
C VAL A 107 14.74 0.56 2.94
N GLU A 108 15.14 0.55 4.21
CA GLU A 108 16.34 -0.19 4.62
C GLU A 108 16.16 -1.71 4.44
N LYS A 109 14.99 -2.27 4.78
CA LYS A 109 14.68 -3.70 4.52
C LYS A 109 14.74 -4.06 3.04
N PHE A 110 14.24 -3.18 2.16
CA PHE A 110 14.31 -3.37 0.71
C PHE A 110 15.75 -3.31 0.18
N ARG A 111 16.55 -2.36 0.66
CA ARG A 111 17.98 -2.26 0.30
C ARG A 111 18.76 -3.49 0.73
N GLN A 112 18.57 -3.95 1.96
CA GLN A 112 19.25 -5.15 2.48
C GLN A 112 18.93 -6.40 1.64
N ARG A 113 17.68 -6.58 1.22
CA ARG A 113 17.30 -7.68 0.30
C ARG A 113 17.93 -7.55 -1.09
N THR A 114 18.08 -6.33 -1.60
CA THR A 114 18.69 -6.09 -2.92
C THR A 114 20.21 -6.32 -2.89
N LEU A 115 20.84 -6.01 -1.76
CA LEU A 115 22.28 -6.13 -1.54
C LEU A 115 22.72 -7.52 -1.09
N ALA A 116 21.84 -8.31 -0.46
CA ALA A 116 22.12 -9.71 -0.13
C ALA A 116 22.10 -10.53 -1.44
N PRO A 117 23.25 -11.04 -1.93
CA PRO A 117 23.22 -12.00 -3.02
C PRO A 117 22.46 -13.22 -2.49
N ASN A 118 21.52 -13.74 -3.27
CA ASN A 118 21.16 -15.15 -3.12
C ASN A 118 22.48 -15.91 -3.23
N LYS A 119 23.02 -16.36 -2.09
CA LYS A 119 24.02 -17.43 -2.08
C LYS A 119 23.28 -18.66 -2.57
N VAL A 120 23.32 -18.85 -3.89
CA VAL A 120 23.07 -20.12 -4.56
C VAL A 120 24.37 -20.90 -4.53
#